data_AF-A0A925S5V7-F1
#
_entry.id   AF-A0A925S5V7-F1
#
_cell.length_a   1.000
_cell.length_b   1.000
_cell.length_c   1.000
_cell.angle_alpha   90.00
_cell.angle_beta   90.00
_cell.angle_gamma   90.00
#
_symmetry.space_group_name_H-M   'P 1'
#
loop_
_entity.id
_entity.type
_entity.pdbx_description
1 polymer ?
#
loop_
_entity_poly.entity_id
_entity_poly.type
_entity_poly.pdbx_seq_one_letter_code
_entity_poly.pdbx_strand_id
1 'polypeptide(L)'
;MMNDESEKSSEEIIVKDAEVELPVKSADAFPRPIPTAWGFRGFVLSGATFLLFELLFLVLYSNTDWFSVDITFLGIPAVILVLPFAHQFLRSLESPFFIQIAMPLKNGLPFVIYWNWLTLNDTNLTFGARKVAYSVIDELRLTAWGNIHLRTRALRLGHLGELQEERGKKPEPTELIFRLPLGVVAPKDQKSFVETIKKANPNVLINKRLQKRLSANDLSGSQMVSLLGSIIMLFVLLDLGQSTFTYLEILKAYYRADVDARESKVESATAYLTRADKLLNESLPISWIKYKVFKEGNAAIGVILARADVLFHLKRTDEAITECRRALVMNPKAFRINLEIARMLASQNKLDEAIKEIQEAIDVKKTDTFLPRSYMLAVETEKSGNAATQNLFETYLKDFDEEVFRDEPVWPPGGERMIHDVWFRRDLTFVYERLLRILKRS
;
A
#
# COMPACT_ATOMS: atom_id res chain seq x y z
N MET A 1 -78.47 48.78 -58.29
CA MET A 1 -77.26 49.38 -58.88
C MET A 1 -76.18 49.36 -57.81
N MET A 2 -74.98 48.99 -58.22
CA MET A 2 -73.76 48.74 -57.45
C MET A 2 -73.28 49.89 -56.54
N ASN A 3 -72.51 49.48 -55.51
CA ASN A 3 -71.30 50.10 -54.92
C ASN A 3 -71.43 51.48 -54.24
N ASP A 4 -70.75 51.81 -53.14
CA ASP A 4 -69.39 51.42 -52.71
C ASP A 4 -69.17 51.57 -51.18
N GLU A 5 -68.16 50.83 -50.70
CA GLU A 5 -67.19 51.14 -49.61
C GLU A 5 -67.72 51.45 -48.18
N SER A 6 -67.11 51.03 -47.07
CA SER A 6 -65.95 50.19 -46.76
C SER A 6 -65.94 50.01 -45.23
N GLU A 7 -65.47 48.84 -44.79
CA GLU A 7 -65.12 48.40 -43.44
C GLU A 7 -64.68 49.47 -42.42
N LYS A 8 -65.25 49.41 -41.22
CA LYS A 8 -64.57 49.70 -39.94
C LYS A 8 -65.27 48.94 -38.81
N SER A 9 -64.76 47.75 -38.47
CA SER A 9 -65.19 46.98 -37.30
C SER A 9 -64.40 47.39 -36.06
N SER A 10 -65.17 47.59 -35.00
CA SER A 10 -64.84 47.84 -33.60
C SER A 10 -63.58 47.18 -33.04
N GLU A 11 -62.84 47.99 -32.27
CA GLU A 11 -61.66 47.64 -31.48
C GLU A 11 -62.00 46.63 -30.37
N GLU A 12 -61.36 45.47 -30.40
CA GLU A 12 -61.31 44.52 -29.30
C GLU A 12 -59.91 44.58 -28.67
N ILE A 13 -59.86 44.92 -27.38
CA ILE A 13 -58.63 45.09 -26.60
C ILE A 13 -58.05 43.70 -26.30
N ILE A 14 -57.05 43.28 -27.09
CA ILE A 14 -56.25 42.08 -26.85
C ILE A 14 -55.10 42.46 -25.90
N VAL A 15 -55.14 41.93 -24.68
CA VAL A 15 -54.00 41.91 -23.75
C VAL A 15 -52.93 41.00 -24.35
N LYS A 16 -51.83 41.60 -24.82
CA LYS A 16 -50.66 40.87 -25.32
C LYS A 16 -49.99 40.12 -24.17
N ASP A 17 -49.98 38.80 -24.28
CA ASP A 17 -49.03 37.94 -23.57
C ASP A 17 -47.61 38.42 -23.89
N ALA A 18 -46.91 38.88 -22.85
CA ALA A 18 -45.47 39.13 -22.93
C ALA A 18 -44.78 37.76 -22.97
N GLU A 19 -44.41 37.32 -24.18
CA GLU A 19 -43.42 36.27 -24.37
C GLU A 19 -42.17 36.62 -23.57
N VAL A 20 -41.94 35.85 -22.50
CA VAL A 20 -40.68 35.84 -21.77
C VAL A 20 -39.67 35.17 -22.69
N GLU A 21 -39.02 35.96 -23.54
CA GLU A 21 -37.81 35.54 -24.24
C GLU A 21 -36.77 35.12 -23.20
N LEU A 22 -36.49 33.83 -23.10
CA LEU A 22 -35.30 33.30 -22.42
C LEU A 22 -34.09 33.53 -23.35
N PRO A 23 -33.14 34.42 -23.02
CA PRO A 23 -31.93 34.49 -23.81
C PRO A 23 -30.96 33.43 -23.29
N VAL A 24 -30.46 32.63 -24.21
CA VAL A 24 -29.04 32.27 -24.44
C VAL A 24 -28.99 30.83 -24.95
N LYS A 25 -29.12 30.69 -26.27
CA LYS A 25 -28.42 29.63 -26.99
C LYS A 25 -26.94 30.03 -27.07
N SER A 26 -26.13 29.70 -26.07
CA SER A 26 -24.68 29.79 -26.21
C SER A 26 -24.18 28.60 -27.01
N ALA A 27 -23.37 28.86 -28.03
CA ALA A 27 -22.78 27.90 -28.96
C ALA A 27 -21.76 26.90 -28.32
N ASP A 28 -21.90 26.60 -27.03
CA ASP A 28 -21.09 25.69 -26.24
C ASP A 28 -21.95 24.50 -25.74
N ALA A 29 -22.69 23.86 -26.64
CA ALA A 29 -23.67 22.81 -26.30
C ALA A 29 -23.06 21.44 -25.99
N PHE A 30 -21.88 21.40 -25.37
CA PHE A 30 -21.28 20.16 -24.87
C PHE A 30 -21.08 20.23 -23.36
N PRO A 31 -21.41 19.16 -22.60
CA PRO A 31 -21.07 19.06 -21.19
C PRO A 31 -19.58 19.38 -21.01
N ARG A 32 -19.25 20.36 -20.17
CA ARG A 32 -17.86 20.68 -19.85
C ARG A 32 -17.44 19.85 -18.65
N PRO A 33 -16.71 18.73 -18.82
CA PRO A 33 -16.10 18.06 -17.69
C PRO A 33 -15.03 18.99 -17.12
N ILE A 34 -15.17 19.35 -15.86
CA ILE A 34 -14.10 19.99 -15.11
C ILE A 34 -13.07 18.92 -14.81
N PRO A 35 -11.84 19.05 -15.33
CA PRO A 35 -10.86 18.02 -15.14
C PRO A 35 -10.15 18.23 -13.79
N THR A 36 -9.62 17.17 -13.20
CA THR A 36 -8.83 17.25 -11.96
C THR A 36 -7.48 17.93 -12.18
N ALA A 37 -6.82 18.39 -11.13
CA ALA A 37 -5.47 18.97 -11.21
C ALA A 37 -4.42 17.90 -11.58
N TRP A 38 -3.42 18.29 -12.37
CA TRP A 38 -2.35 17.38 -12.82
C TRP A 38 -1.61 16.67 -11.68
N GLY A 39 -1.21 17.39 -10.63
CA GLY A 39 -0.55 16.77 -9.48
C GLY A 39 -1.42 15.72 -8.79
N PHE A 40 -2.71 16.00 -8.63
CA PHE A 40 -3.67 15.04 -8.08
C PHE A 40 -3.78 13.79 -8.95
N ARG A 41 -3.88 13.94 -10.29
CA ARG A 41 -3.87 12.81 -11.22
C ARG A 41 -2.61 11.97 -11.09
N GLY A 42 -1.46 12.61 -10.97
CA GLY A 42 -0.18 11.93 -10.78
C GLY A 42 -0.18 11.09 -9.50
N PHE A 43 -0.65 11.62 -8.37
CA PHE A 43 -0.75 10.84 -7.12
C PHE A 43 -1.71 9.65 -7.23
N VAL A 44 -2.90 9.85 -7.80
CA VAL A 44 -3.89 8.76 -7.98
C VAL A 44 -3.35 7.70 -8.93
N LEU A 45 -2.71 8.11 -10.04
CA LEU A 45 -2.09 7.20 -10.99
C LEU A 45 -0.95 6.41 -10.35
N SER A 46 -0.03 7.06 -9.63
CA SER A 46 1.06 6.38 -8.94
C SER A 46 0.54 5.40 -7.88
N GLY A 47 -0.50 5.77 -7.13
CA GLY A 47 -1.13 4.87 -6.16
C GLY A 47 -1.77 3.63 -6.80
N ALA A 48 -2.53 3.80 -7.89
CA ALA A 48 -3.10 2.67 -8.62
C ALA A 48 -2.02 1.80 -9.29
N THR A 49 -0.97 2.43 -9.81
CA THR A 49 0.18 1.73 -10.43
C THR A 49 0.90 0.88 -9.39
N PHE A 50 1.10 1.41 -8.17
CA PHE A 50 1.67 0.64 -7.07
C PHE A 50 0.87 -0.63 -6.77
N LEU A 51 -0.45 -0.52 -6.61
CA LEU A 51 -1.32 -1.68 -6.33
C LEU A 51 -1.27 -2.74 -7.44
N LEU A 52 -1.35 -2.31 -8.70
CA LEU A 52 -1.29 -3.22 -9.84
C LEU A 52 0.10 -3.83 -10.02
N PHE A 53 1.15 -3.06 -9.74
CA PHE A 53 2.52 -3.54 -9.72
C PHE A 53 2.72 -4.59 -8.63
N GLU A 54 2.19 -4.39 -7.42
CA GLU A 54 2.26 -5.38 -6.34
C GLU A 54 1.59 -6.70 -6.73
N LEU A 55 0.43 -6.65 -7.36
CA LEU A 55 -0.26 -7.86 -7.86
C LEU A 55 0.59 -8.58 -8.91
N LEU A 56 1.14 -7.85 -9.88
CA LEU A 56 2.04 -8.41 -10.90
C LEU A 56 3.30 -9.03 -10.26
N PHE A 57 3.90 -8.30 -9.30
CA PHE A 57 5.09 -8.75 -8.59
C PHE A 57 4.82 -9.99 -7.75
N LEU A 58 3.65 -10.09 -7.09
CA LEU A 58 3.27 -11.26 -6.32
C LEU A 58 3.11 -12.50 -7.21
N VAL A 59 2.56 -12.34 -8.42
CA VAL A 59 2.50 -13.44 -9.41
C VAL A 59 3.89 -13.88 -9.82
N LEU A 60 4.82 -12.95 -10.05
CA LEU A 60 6.21 -13.28 -10.34
C LEU A 60 6.87 -14.00 -9.14
N TYR A 61 6.71 -13.46 -7.93
CA TYR A 61 7.28 -14.00 -6.69
C TYR A 61 6.80 -15.43 -6.39
N SER A 62 5.55 -15.75 -6.75
CA SER A 62 4.93 -17.05 -6.47
C SER A 62 5.29 -18.14 -7.49
N ASN A 63 6.02 -17.79 -8.56
CA ASN A 63 6.43 -18.72 -9.62
C ASN A 63 7.95 -18.85 -9.68
N THR A 64 8.44 -19.91 -10.34
CA THR A 64 9.88 -20.16 -10.52
C THR A 64 10.37 -20.02 -11.96
N ASP A 65 9.48 -19.77 -12.92
CA ASP A 65 9.81 -19.74 -14.35
C ASP A 65 10.89 -18.70 -14.71
N TRP A 66 10.99 -17.64 -13.92
CA TRP A 66 11.97 -16.57 -14.09
C TRP A 66 13.36 -16.92 -13.53
N PHE A 67 13.55 -18.04 -12.81
CA PHE A 67 14.84 -18.37 -12.20
C PHE A 67 15.97 -18.45 -13.24
N SER A 68 15.69 -18.96 -14.44
CA SER A 68 16.69 -19.09 -15.51
C SER A 68 17.13 -17.75 -16.12
N VAL A 69 16.39 -16.67 -15.91
CA VAL A 69 16.58 -15.36 -16.56
C VAL A 69 17.10 -14.34 -15.55
N ASP A 70 17.96 -13.42 -15.97
CA ASP A 70 18.32 -12.24 -15.17
C ASP A 70 17.17 -11.25 -15.18
N ILE A 71 16.58 -10.96 -14.02
CA ILE A 71 15.40 -10.08 -13.95
C ILE A 71 15.73 -8.64 -13.53
N THR A 72 17.01 -8.31 -13.32
CA THR A 72 17.41 -6.98 -12.82
C THR A 72 17.02 -5.85 -13.76
N PHE A 73 16.97 -6.12 -15.07
CA PHE A 73 16.59 -5.13 -16.08
C PHE A 73 15.07 -4.86 -16.11
N LEU A 74 14.25 -5.70 -15.49
CA LEU A 74 12.79 -5.59 -15.54
C LEU A 74 12.22 -4.60 -14.52
N GLY A 75 12.98 -4.20 -13.49
CA GLY A 75 12.45 -3.40 -12.38
C GLY A 75 11.77 -2.09 -12.80
N ILE A 76 12.52 -1.18 -13.43
CA ILE A 76 11.97 0.08 -13.96
C ILE A 76 10.95 -0.17 -15.10
N PRO A 77 11.25 -1.00 -16.13
CA PRO A 77 10.30 -1.27 -17.21
C PRO A 77 8.96 -1.85 -16.74
N ALA A 78 8.94 -2.72 -15.73
CA ALA A 78 7.72 -3.30 -15.20
C ALA A 78 6.77 -2.22 -14.67
N VAL A 79 7.28 -1.26 -13.91
CA VAL A 79 6.48 -0.12 -13.42
C VAL A 79 5.99 0.74 -14.59
N ILE A 80 6.85 1.04 -15.56
CA ILE A 80 6.47 1.84 -16.74
C ILE A 80 5.38 1.14 -17.55
N LEU A 81 5.47 -0.18 -17.72
CA LEU A 81 4.47 -0.98 -18.43
C LEU A 81 3.14 -1.01 -17.69
N VAL A 82 3.12 -0.98 -16.35
CA VAL A 82 1.89 -0.96 -15.54
C VAL A 82 1.16 0.39 -15.60
N LEU A 83 1.87 1.52 -15.77
CA LEU A 83 1.27 2.87 -15.85
C LEU A 83 0.06 2.98 -16.81
N PRO A 84 0.14 2.56 -18.10
CA PRO A 84 -1.00 2.65 -19.01
C PRO A 84 -2.17 1.75 -18.58
N PHE A 85 -1.90 0.57 -18.01
CA PHE A 85 -2.96 -0.29 -17.46
C PHE A 85 -3.63 0.36 -16.24
N ALA A 86 -2.85 0.98 -15.35
CA ALA A 86 -3.38 1.73 -14.21
C ALA A 86 -4.24 2.91 -14.66
N HIS A 87 -3.79 3.65 -15.68
CA HIS A 87 -4.57 4.72 -16.29
C HIS A 87 -5.90 4.20 -16.84
N GLN A 88 -5.87 3.11 -17.62
CA GLN A 88 -7.07 2.53 -18.21
C GLN A 88 -8.02 1.95 -17.16
N PHE A 89 -7.48 1.33 -16.12
CA PHE A 89 -8.25 0.82 -14.98
C PHE A 89 -8.97 1.97 -14.26
N LEU A 90 -8.27 3.05 -13.93
CA LEU A 90 -8.86 4.23 -13.30
C LEU A 90 -9.95 4.88 -14.17
N ARG A 91 -9.71 4.99 -15.48
CA ARG A 91 -10.72 5.49 -16.44
C ARG A 91 -11.94 4.59 -16.50
N SER A 92 -11.76 3.28 -16.39
CA SER A 92 -12.87 2.31 -16.35
C SER A 92 -13.73 2.49 -15.10
N LEU A 93 -13.11 2.75 -13.94
CA LEU A 93 -13.83 3.03 -12.68
C LEU A 93 -14.67 4.33 -12.70
N GLU A 94 -14.38 5.25 -13.63
CA GLU A 94 -15.18 6.46 -13.88
C GLU A 94 -16.32 6.23 -14.89
N SER A 95 -16.39 5.06 -15.52
CA SER A 95 -17.41 4.79 -16.53
C SER A 95 -18.82 4.68 -15.93
N PRO A 96 -19.87 4.97 -16.71
CA PRO A 96 -21.26 4.83 -16.24
C PRO A 96 -21.59 3.43 -15.70
N PHE A 97 -21.01 2.40 -16.30
CA PHE A 97 -21.17 1.01 -15.86
C PHE A 97 -20.69 0.81 -14.42
N PHE A 98 -19.47 1.23 -14.10
CA PHE A 98 -18.94 1.11 -12.74
C PHE A 98 -19.64 2.05 -11.75
N ILE A 99 -20.09 3.22 -12.18
CA ILE A 99 -20.91 4.10 -11.34
C ILE A 99 -22.25 3.42 -10.96
N GLN A 100 -22.88 2.69 -11.90
CA GLN A 100 -24.09 1.93 -11.62
C GLN A 100 -23.83 0.78 -10.64
N ILE A 101 -22.71 0.06 -10.79
CA ILE A 101 -22.28 -0.96 -9.82
C ILE A 101 -22.02 -0.37 -8.43
N ALA A 102 -21.49 0.86 -8.35
CA ALA A 102 -21.25 1.55 -7.09
C ALA A 102 -22.55 2.01 -6.40
N MET A 103 -23.67 2.07 -7.13
CA MET A 103 -24.91 2.69 -6.66
C MET A 103 -25.40 2.16 -5.30
N PRO A 104 -25.52 0.83 -5.05
CA PRO A 104 -25.93 0.32 -3.74
C PRO A 104 -24.94 0.60 -2.61
N LEU A 105 -23.65 0.78 -2.91
CA LEU A 105 -22.57 0.93 -1.93
C LEU A 105 -22.29 2.40 -1.58
N LYS A 106 -22.37 3.27 -2.57
CA LYS A 106 -21.96 4.69 -2.48
C LYS A 106 -23.07 5.67 -2.83
N ASN A 107 -24.32 5.21 -2.92
CA ASN A 107 -25.49 6.04 -3.25
C ASN A 107 -25.27 6.88 -4.52
N GLY A 108 -24.77 6.24 -5.58
CA GLY A 108 -24.55 6.84 -6.90
C GLY A 108 -23.32 7.76 -7.02
N LEU A 109 -22.43 7.80 -6.02
CA LEU A 109 -21.14 8.50 -6.12
C LEU A 109 -20.11 7.62 -6.87
N PRO A 110 -19.15 8.23 -7.59
CA PRO A 110 -18.13 7.45 -8.31
C PRO A 110 -17.20 6.69 -7.35
N PHE A 111 -16.62 5.58 -7.82
CA PHE A 111 -15.66 4.81 -7.03
C PHE A 111 -14.39 5.60 -6.74
N VAL A 112 -13.87 6.28 -7.76
CA VAL A 112 -12.63 7.07 -7.75
C VAL A 112 -12.88 8.38 -8.50
N ILE A 113 -12.18 9.44 -8.10
CA ILE A 113 -12.06 10.68 -8.87
C ILE A 113 -10.67 10.67 -9.48
N TYR A 114 -10.55 10.65 -10.80
CA TYR A 114 -9.28 10.58 -11.50
C TYR A 114 -9.16 11.63 -12.60
N TRP A 115 -9.88 11.49 -13.71
CA TRP A 115 -9.83 12.42 -14.83
C TRP A 115 -11.03 13.35 -14.84
N ASN A 116 -12.21 12.79 -14.59
CA ASN A 116 -13.48 13.49 -14.62
C ASN A 116 -13.92 13.79 -13.18
N TRP A 117 -13.78 15.05 -12.76
CA TRP A 117 -14.27 15.44 -11.43
C TRP A 117 -15.77 15.69 -11.43
N LEU A 118 -16.25 16.58 -12.29
CA LEU A 118 -17.63 17.03 -12.33
C LEU A 118 -17.98 17.45 -13.75
N THR A 119 -19.22 17.25 -14.17
CA THR A 119 -19.73 17.76 -15.44
C THR A 119 -20.67 18.93 -15.20
N LEU A 120 -20.41 20.07 -15.85
CA LEU A 120 -21.29 21.23 -15.83
C LEU A 120 -22.09 21.31 -17.13
N ASN A 121 -23.40 21.47 -16.98
CA ASN A 121 -24.34 21.81 -18.06
C ASN A 121 -24.93 23.20 -17.79
N ASP A 122 -25.85 23.68 -18.64
CA ASP A 122 -26.46 25.00 -18.51
C ASP A 122 -27.37 25.14 -17.28
N THR A 123 -28.09 24.08 -16.92
CA THR A 123 -29.12 24.12 -15.85
C THR A 123 -28.77 23.28 -14.63
N ASN A 124 -27.77 22.40 -14.73
CA ASN A 124 -27.46 21.42 -13.71
C ASN A 124 -25.98 21.03 -13.72
N LEU A 125 -25.52 20.54 -12.57
CA LEU A 125 -24.26 19.83 -12.41
C LEU A 125 -24.49 18.34 -12.25
N THR A 126 -23.56 17.54 -12.76
CA THR A 126 -23.58 16.08 -12.65
C THR A 126 -22.31 15.57 -11.96
N PHE A 127 -22.49 14.74 -10.93
CA PHE A 127 -21.42 14.07 -10.18
C PHE A 127 -21.74 12.58 -9.99
N GLY A 128 -20.98 11.70 -10.62
CA GLY A 128 -21.34 10.28 -10.68
C GLY A 128 -22.70 10.10 -11.36
N ALA A 129 -23.61 9.39 -10.71
CA ALA A 129 -25.01 9.23 -11.16
C ALA A 129 -25.93 10.37 -10.68
N ARG A 130 -25.44 11.33 -9.88
CA ARG A 130 -26.26 12.40 -9.31
C ARG A 130 -26.30 13.61 -10.24
N LYS A 131 -27.49 14.12 -10.50
CA LYS A 131 -27.74 15.34 -11.26
C LYS A 131 -28.47 16.35 -10.36
N VAL A 132 -27.93 17.56 -10.24
CA VAL A 132 -28.47 18.60 -9.35
C VAL A 132 -28.64 19.88 -10.13
N ALA A 133 -29.87 20.40 -10.16
CA ALA A 133 -30.16 21.69 -10.76
C ALA A 133 -29.51 22.82 -9.94
N TYR A 134 -28.96 23.83 -10.62
CA TYR A 134 -28.32 24.95 -9.92
C TYR A 134 -29.30 25.75 -9.06
N SER A 135 -30.56 25.83 -9.50
CA SER A 135 -31.65 26.52 -8.79
C SER A 135 -31.94 25.96 -7.40
N VAL A 136 -31.62 24.68 -7.15
CA VAL A 136 -31.86 24.02 -5.87
C VAL A 136 -30.72 24.26 -4.87
N ILE A 137 -29.58 24.79 -5.32
CA ILE A 137 -28.41 25.02 -4.47
C ILE A 137 -28.54 26.38 -3.80
N ASP A 138 -28.86 26.38 -2.50
CA ASP A 138 -29.04 27.60 -1.71
C ASP A 138 -27.75 28.06 -1.01
N GLU A 139 -26.86 27.13 -0.68
CA GLU A 139 -25.63 27.42 0.05
C GLU A 139 -24.46 26.55 -0.42
N LEU A 140 -23.32 27.21 -0.69
CA LEU A 140 -22.01 26.61 -0.91
C LEU A 140 -21.13 26.86 0.30
N ARG A 141 -20.84 25.79 1.04
CA ARG A 141 -20.04 25.87 2.27
C ARG A 141 -18.75 25.09 2.14
N LEU A 142 -17.62 25.79 2.15
CA LEU A 142 -16.31 25.16 2.29
C LEU A 142 -16.04 24.80 3.76
N THR A 143 -15.78 23.53 4.01
CA THR A 143 -15.49 22.98 5.34
C THR A 143 -14.05 23.23 5.79
N ALA A 144 -13.77 22.88 7.05
CA ALA A 144 -12.42 22.90 7.60
C ALA A 144 -11.45 22.02 6.81
N TRP A 145 -11.94 20.86 6.39
CA TRP A 145 -11.19 19.80 5.71
C TRP A 145 -11.10 19.95 4.19
N GLY A 146 -11.50 21.11 3.63
CA GLY A 146 -11.35 21.39 2.19
C GLY A 146 -12.43 20.80 1.27
N ASN A 147 -13.47 20.17 1.83
CA ASN A 147 -14.64 19.73 1.07
C ASN A 147 -15.65 20.87 0.93
N ILE A 148 -16.24 21.01 -0.25
CA ILE A 148 -17.38 21.89 -0.48
C ILE A 148 -18.67 21.11 -0.27
N HIS A 149 -19.54 21.64 0.57
CA HIS A 149 -20.88 21.13 0.81
C HIS A 149 -21.86 21.90 -0.07
N LEU A 150 -22.57 21.17 -0.93
CA LEU A 150 -23.74 21.68 -1.63
C LEU A 150 -24.96 21.47 -0.74
N ARG A 151 -25.64 22.56 -0.39
CA ARG A 151 -26.80 22.51 0.51
C ARG A 151 -28.03 23.14 -0.11
N THR A 152 -29.20 22.62 0.26
CA THR A 152 -30.50 23.05 -0.24
C THR A 152 -31.52 23.15 0.88
N ARG A 153 -32.51 24.01 0.73
CA ARG A 153 -33.71 24.08 1.58
C ARG A 153 -34.84 23.17 1.05
N ALA A 154 -34.75 22.74 -0.21
CA ALA A 154 -35.83 22.00 -0.88
C ALA A 154 -35.99 20.54 -0.42
N LEU A 155 -34.96 19.93 0.18
CA LEU A 155 -34.98 18.53 0.63
C LEU A 155 -35.61 18.32 2.02
N ARG A 156 -36.12 19.38 2.66
CA ARG A 156 -36.68 19.29 4.00
C ARG A 156 -37.85 18.31 4.04
N LEU A 157 -37.68 17.20 4.75
CA LEU A 157 -38.81 16.39 5.20
C LEU A 157 -39.66 17.27 6.14
N GLY A 158 -40.92 17.48 5.76
CA GLY A 158 -41.83 18.32 6.52
C GLY A 158 -41.88 17.89 7.99
N HIS A 159 -41.31 18.71 8.87
CA HIS A 159 -41.85 18.77 10.22
C HIS A 159 -43.18 19.51 10.10
N LEU A 160 -44.27 18.80 10.41
CA LEU A 160 -45.60 19.33 10.71
C LEU A 160 -45.55 20.18 12.00
N GLY A 161 -44.72 21.21 12.00
CA GLY A 161 -44.43 22.07 13.13
C GLY A 161 -44.15 23.48 12.62
N GLU A 162 -45.24 24.19 12.41
CA GLU A 162 -45.36 25.65 12.41
C GLU A 162 -44.50 26.41 11.39
N LEU A 163 -45.18 26.78 10.30
CA LEU A 163 -44.94 28.03 9.58
C LEU A 163 -45.21 29.21 10.53
N GLN A 164 -44.24 29.58 11.36
CA GLN A 164 -44.19 30.92 11.93
C GLN A 164 -43.17 31.73 11.15
N GLU A 165 -43.66 32.65 10.32
CA GLU A 165 -42.90 33.75 9.75
C GLU A 165 -42.39 34.66 10.87
N GLU A 166 -41.26 34.30 11.48
CA GLU A 166 -40.54 35.22 12.37
C GLU A 166 -39.65 36.14 11.54
N ARG A 167 -40.19 37.34 11.25
CA ARG A 167 -39.43 38.49 10.77
C ARG A 167 -38.18 38.70 11.64
N GLY A 168 -37.01 38.56 11.01
CA GLY A 168 -35.72 38.99 11.57
C GLY A 168 -34.73 37.89 11.98
N LYS A 169 -34.97 36.61 11.66
CA LYS A 169 -34.10 35.50 12.11
C LYS A 169 -33.15 34.98 11.02
N LYS A 170 -32.03 34.43 11.51
CA LYS A 170 -30.93 33.80 10.76
C LYS A 170 -31.45 33.00 9.55
N PRO A 171 -30.71 32.98 8.42
CA PRO A 171 -31.14 32.24 7.22
C PRO A 171 -31.53 30.81 7.60
N GLU A 172 -32.68 30.37 7.09
CA GLU A 172 -33.27 29.07 7.37
C GLU A 172 -32.25 27.93 7.17
N PRO A 173 -32.27 26.89 8.01
CA PRO A 173 -31.27 25.83 7.97
C PRO A 173 -31.37 25.02 6.66
N THR A 174 -30.26 24.92 5.95
CA THR A 174 -30.12 24.13 4.71
C THR A 174 -29.76 22.67 5.03
N GLU A 175 -30.11 21.71 4.19
CA GLU A 175 -29.71 20.29 4.26
C GLU A 175 -28.62 19.94 3.24
N LEU A 176 -27.82 18.90 3.50
CA LEU A 176 -26.70 18.51 2.64
C LEU A 176 -27.15 17.64 1.46
N ILE A 177 -26.88 18.07 0.22
CA ILE A 177 -27.09 17.26 -0.99
C ILE A 177 -25.95 16.24 -1.15
N PHE A 178 -24.71 16.72 -1.27
CA PHE A 178 -23.49 15.91 -1.19
C PHE A 178 -22.24 16.79 -0.99
N ARG A 179 -21.12 16.12 -0.74
CA ARG A 179 -19.80 16.72 -0.50
C ARG A 179 -18.92 16.51 -1.72
N LEU A 180 -18.20 17.55 -2.15
CA LEU A 180 -17.19 17.45 -3.20
C LEU A 180 -15.81 17.84 -2.66
N PRO A 181 -14.74 17.12 -2.99
CA PRO A 181 -13.40 17.50 -2.57
C PRO A 181 -12.84 18.59 -3.49
N LEU A 182 -12.98 19.86 -3.11
CA LEU A 182 -12.59 21.01 -3.95
C LEU A 182 -11.09 21.02 -4.28
N GLY A 183 -10.26 20.42 -3.42
CA GLY A 183 -8.81 20.34 -3.59
C GLY A 183 -8.32 19.48 -4.75
N VAL A 184 -9.18 18.67 -5.37
CA VAL A 184 -8.79 17.79 -6.50
C VAL A 184 -8.68 18.53 -7.82
N VAL A 185 -9.05 19.82 -7.85
CA VAL A 185 -9.19 20.63 -9.08
C VAL A 185 -8.35 21.88 -9.01
N ALA A 186 -7.90 22.38 -10.16
CA ALA A 186 -7.10 23.59 -10.27
C ALA A 186 -7.85 24.83 -9.73
N PRO A 187 -7.18 25.82 -9.10
CA PRO A 187 -7.86 27.01 -8.61
C PRO A 187 -8.65 27.80 -9.67
N LYS A 188 -8.15 27.87 -10.91
CA LYS A 188 -8.88 28.44 -12.07
C LYS A 188 -10.23 27.75 -12.28
N ASP A 189 -10.23 26.43 -12.23
CA ASP A 189 -11.42 25.61 -12.44
C ASP A 189 -12.34 25.62 -11.20
N GLN A 190 -11.80 25.77 -9.99
CA GLN A 190 -12.57 26.02 -8.76
C GLN A 190 -13.36 27.34 -8.87
N LYS A 191 -12.73 28.41 -9.39
CA LYS A 191 -13.39 29.71 -9.64
C LYS A 191 -14.49 29.56 -10.68
N SER A 192 -14.18 28.95 -11.83
CA SER A 192 -15.15 28.71 -12.90
C SER A 192 -16.36 27.90 -12.40
N PHE A 193 -16.15 26.89 -11.57
CA PHE A 193 -17.22 26.11 -10.95
C PHE A 193 -18.17 26.98 -10.11
N VAL A 194 -17.62 27.79 -9.20
CA VAL A 194 -18.43 28.62 -8.30
C VAL A 194 -19.11 29.77 -9.05
N GLU A 195 -18.44 30.36 -10.03
CA GLU A 195 -19.01 31.39 -10.91
C GLU A 195 -20.18 30.85 -11.74
N THR A 196 -20.09 29.61 -12.23
CA THR A 196 -21.18 28.96 -12.97
C THR A 196 -22.42 28.82 -12.08
N ILE A 197 -22.25 28.35 -10.85
CA ILE A 197 -23.37 28.24 -9.89
C ILE A 197 -23.93 29.62 -9.55
N LYS A 198 -23.08 30.61 -9.31
CA LYS A 198 -23.51 31.99 -8.97
C LYS A 198 -24.25 32.67 -10.12
N LYS A 199 -23.84 32.40 -11.37
CA LYS A 199 -24.52 32.91 -12.57
C LYS A 199 -25.91 32.30 -12.72
N ALA A 200 -26.06 31.00 -12.42
CA ALA A 200 -27.33 30.30 -12.50
C ALA A 200 -28.26 30.56 -11.31
N ASN A 201 -27.72 30.81 -10.12
CA ASN A 201 -28.46 31.21 -8.93
C ASN A 201 -27.75 32.39 -8.21
N PRO A 202 -28.13 33.65 -8.52
CA PRO A 202 -27.51 34.84 -7.93
C PRO A 202 -27.63 34.92 -6.39
N ASN A 203 -28.63 34.24 -5.81
CA ASN A 203 -28.93 34.26 -4.38
C ASN A 203 -28.15 33.20 -3.57
N VAL A 204 -27.28 32.42 -4.21
CA VAL A 204 -26.51 31.37 -3.53
C VAL A 204 -25.61 31.95 -2.43
N LEU A 205 -25.78 31.45 -1.20
CA LEU A 205 -24.98 31.87 -0.06
C LEU A 205 -23.61 31.20 -0.10
N ILE A 206 -22.54 31.99 -0.11
CA ILE A 206 -21.16 31.49 -0.08
C ILE A 206 -20.51 31.86 1.24
N ASN A 207 -19.98 30.87 1.95
CA ASN A 207 -19.34 31.14 3.24
C ASN A 207 -18.00 31.90 3.09
N LYS A 208 -17.63 32.69 4.11
CA LYS A 208 -16.40 33.51 4.13
C LYS A 208 -15.12 32.72 3.78
N ARG A 209 -15.06 31.45 4.17
CA ARG A 209 -13.90 30.58 3.89
C ARG A 209 -13.76 30.28 2.39
N LEU A 210 -14.87 29.97 1.69
CA LEU A 210 -14.84 29.76 0.25
C LEU A 210 -14.51 31.07 -0.47
N GLN A 211 -15.12 32.19 -0.06
CA GLN A 211 -14.79 33.51 -0.62
C GLN A 211 -13.30 33.83 -0.50
N LYS A 212 -12.70 33.64 0.68
CA LYS A 212 -11.26 33.85 0.91
C LYS A 212 -10.38 32.93 0.03
N ARG A 213 -10.81 31.69 -0.20
CA ARG A 213 -10.09 30.73 -1.05
C ARG A 213 -10.15 31.15 -2.52
N LEU A 214 -11.30 31.63 -2.99
CA LEU A 214 -11.48 32.08 -4.36
C LEU A 214 -10.81 33.44 -4.63
N SER A 215 -10.71 34.31 -3.63
CA SER A 215 -10.05 35.61 -3.76
C SER A 215 -8.52 35.56 -3.61
N ALA A 216 -7.96 34.42 -3.17
CA ALA A 216 -6.52 34.26 -3.10
C ALA A 216 -5.93 34.29 -4.52
N ASN A 217 -4.83 35.03 -4.71
CA ASN A 217 -4.08 34.99 -5.95
C ASN A 217 -3.62 33.55 -6.19
N ASP A 218 -3.81 33.06 -7.41
CA ASP A 218 -3.36 31.74 -7.81
C ASP A 218 -1.83 31.75 -7.84
N LEU A 219 -1.22 31.40 -6.71
CA LEU A 219 0.18 31.10 -6.64
C LEU A 219 0.39 29.85 -7.49
N SER A 220 0.89 30.04 -8.71
CA SER A 220 1.35 28.98 -9.62
C SER A 220 2.21 27.92 -8.90
N GLY A 221 2.92 28.33 -7.85
CA GLY A 221 3.69 27.46 -6.97
C GLY A 221 2.91 26.31 -6.33
N SER A 222 1.63 26.47 -5.99
CA SER A 222 0.86 25.40 -5.33
C SER A 222 0.64 24.18 -6.24
N GLN A 223 0.28 24.42 -7.50
CA GLN A 223 0.14 23.36 -8.50
C GLN A 223 1.49 22.73 -8.83
N MET A 224 2.53 23.56 -8.96
CA MET A 224 3.88 23.10 -9.22
C MET A 224 4.39 22.18 -8.10
N VAL A 225 4.13 22.51 -6.83
CA VAL A 225 4.46 21.65 -5.68
C VAL A 225 3.72 20.31 -5.76
N SER A 226 2.42 20.31 -6.08
CA SER A 226 1.67 19.06 -6.22
C SER A 226 2.16 18.19 -7.38
N LEU A 227 2.53 18.82 -8.50
CA LEU A 227 3.09 18.14 -9.67
C LEU A 227 4.46 17.55 -9.34
N LEU A 228 5.34 18.34 -8.73
CA LEU A 228 6.65 17.90 -8.27
C LEU A 228 6.53 16.72 -7.28
N GLY A 229 5.60 16.81 -6.33
CA GLY A 229 5.31 15.72 -5.40
C GLY A 229 4.86 14.43 -6.12
N SER A 230 4.02 14.56 -7.15
CA SER A 230 3.60 13.39 -7.94
C SER A 230 4.73 12.78 -8.76
N ILE A 231 5.64 13.61 -9.29
CA ILE A 231 6.85 13.17 -10.00
C ILE A 231 7.79 12.45 -9.04
N ILE A 232 8.00 13.00 -7.83
CA ILE A 232 8.79 12.36 -6.77
C ILE A 232 8.18 11.00 -6.42
N MET A 233 6.87 10.91 -6.24
CA MET A 233 6.20 9.63 -5.97
C MET A 233 6.39 8.62 -7.11
N LEU A 234 6.38 9.06 -8.37
CA LEU A 234 6.68 8.18 -9.50
C LEU A 234 8.14 7.70 -9.43
N PHE A 235 9.10 8.58 -9.15
CA PHE A 235 10.51 8.18 -8.96
C PHE A 235 10.67 7.16 -7.83
N VAL A 236 10.00 7.36 -6.69
CA VAL A 236 9.98 6.39 -5.59
C VAL A 236 9.41 5.06 -6.05
N LEU A 237 8.36 5.05 -6.87
CA LEU A 237 7.79 3.81 -7.40
C LEU A 237 8.73 3.11 -8.39
N LEU A 238 9.45 3.85 -9.24
CA LEU A 238 10.46 3.28 -10.14
C LEU A 238 11.64 2.69 -9.34
N ASP A 239 12.09 3.37 -8.28
CA ASP A 239 13.10 2.87 -7.36
C ASP A 239 12.61 1.62 -6.61
N LEU A 240 11.31 1.54 -6.27
CA LEU A 240 10.71 0.36 -5.66
C LEU A 240 10.78 -0.82 -6.63
N GLY A 241 10.38 -0.60 -7.88
CA GLY A 241 10.47 -1.61 -8.93
C GLY A 241 11.88 -2.11 -9.11
N GLN A 242 12.86 -1.21 -9.24
CA GLN A 242 14.26 -1.62 -9.37
C GLN A 242 14.78 -2.38 -8.14
N SER A 243 14.52 -1.85 -6.94
CA SER A 243 15.02 -2.41 -5.69
C SER A 243 14.46 -3.81 -5.41
N THR A 244 13.18 -4.04 -5.69
CA THR A 244 12.51 -5.33 -5.47
C THR A 244 13.00 -6.41 -6.43
N PHE A 245 13.19 -6.08 -7.71
CA PHE A 245 13.76 -7.02 -8.69
C PHE A 245 15.24 -7.32 -8.40
N THR A 246 16.03 -6.31 -8.04
CA THR A 246 17.42 -6.52 -7.59
C THR A 246 17.49 -7.39 -6.33
N TYR A 247 16.56 -7.21 -5.38
CA TYR A 247 16.46 -8.06 -4.18
C TYR A 247 16.23 -9.54 -4.53
N LEU A 248 15.28 -9.84 -5.43
CA LEU A 248 15.06 -11.20 -5.88
C LEU A 248 16.26 -11.80 -6.60
N GLU A 249 16.96 -11.01 -7.43
CA GLU A 249 18.16 -11.47 -8.10
C GLU A 249 19.29 -11.80 -7.12
N ILE A 250 19.49 -10.97 -6.09
CA ILE A 250 20.48 -11.20 -5.02
C ILE A 250 20.16 -12.51 -4.29
N LEU A 251 18.91 -12.70 -3.86
CA LEU A 251 18.48 -13.93 -3.18
C LEU A 251 18.67 -15.16 -4.06
N LYS A 252 18.29 -15.06 -5.34
CA LYS A 252 18.49 -16.14 -6.31
C LYS A 252 19.97 -16.48 -6.49
N ALA A 253 20.83 -15.47 -6.56
CA ALA A 253 22.27 -15.67 -6.71
C ALA A 253 22.88 -16.33 -5.47
N TYR A 254 22.53 -15.90 -4.25
CA TYR A 254 22.97 -16.59 -3.03
C TYR A 254 22.43 -18.02 -2.93
N TYR A 255 21.16 -18.24 -3.30
CA TYR A 255 20.60 -19.59 -3.34
C TYR A 255 21.37 -20.52 -4.29
N ARG A 256 21.68 -20.06 -5.50
CA ARG A 256 22.51 -20.84 -6.44
C ARG A 256 23.91 -21.08 -5.92
N ALA A 257 24.51 -20.08 -5.30
CA ALA A 257 25.83 -20.20 -4.70
C ALA A 257 25.83 -21.25 -3.57
N ASP A 258 24.78 -21.30 -2.75
CA ASP A 258 24.62 -22.26 -1.65
C ASP A 258 24.48 -23.70 -2.18
N VAL A 259 23.62 -23.90 -3.18
CA VAL A 259 23.44 -25.20 -3.84
C VAL A 259 24.76 -25.70 -4.43
N ASP A 260 25.45 -24.88 -5.20
CA ASP A 260 26.72 -25.25 -5.83
C ASP A 260 27.82 -25.50 -4.79
N ALA A 261 27.86 -24.70 -3.71
CA ALA A 261 28.84 -24.89 -2.64
C ALA A 261 28.62 -26.22 -1.91
N ARG A 262 27.37 -26.63 -1.67
CA ARG A 262 27.03 -27.93 -1.08
C ARG A 262 27.41 -29.11 -1.98
N GLU A 263 27.31 -28.93 -3.28
CA GLU A 263 27.74 -29.92 -4.29
C GLU A 263 29.26 -29.87 -4.58
N SER A 264 30.03 -29.11 -3.78
CA SER A 264 31.48 -28.93 -3.94
C SER A 264 31.90 -28.29 -5.28
N LYS A 265 30.98 -27.57 -5.95
CA LYS A 265 31.25 -26.78 -7.16
C LYS A 265 31.75 -25.38 -6.78
N VAL A 266 32.98 -25.31 -6.27
CA VAL A 266 33.54 -24.09 -5.67
C VAL A 266 33.61 -22.91 -6.65
N GLU A 267 34.02 -23.15 -7.90
CA GLU A 267 34.17 -22.09 -8.90
C GLU A 267 32.83 -21.42 -9.26
N SER A 268 31.78 -22.21 -9.52
CA SER A 268 30.47 -21.66 -9.83
C SER A 268 29.82 -21.00 -8.61
N ALA A 269 29.97 -21.60 -7.42
CA ALA A 269 29.50 -21.02 -6.16
C ALA A 269 30.13 -19.65 -5.89
N THR A 270 31.44 -19.52 -6.05
CA THR A 270 32.18 -18.26 -5.88
C THR A 270 31.80 -17.21 -6.93
N ALA A 271 31.53 -17.62 -8.17
CA ALA A 271 31.03 -16.72 -9.21
C ALA A 271 29.65 -16.16 -8.86
N TYR A 272 28.71 -16.99 -8.39
CA TYR A 272 27.39 -16.55 -7.96
C TYR A 272 27.45 -15.66 -6.71
N LEU A 273 28.30 -16.00 -5.73
CA LEU A 273 28.56 -15.17 -4.54
C LEU A 273 29.07 -13.78 -4.94
N THR A 274 30.05 -13.72 -5.85
CA THR A 274 30.63 -12.45 -6.32
C THR A 274 29.59 -11.61 -7.06
N ARG A 275 28.74 -12.25 -7.88
CA ARG A 275 27.62 -11.57 -8.57
C ARG A 275 26.63 -10.99 -7.56
N ALA A 276 26.27 -11.74 -6.53
CA ALA A 276 25.35 -11.27 -5.49
C ALA A 276 25.93 -10.08 -4.71
N ASP A 277 27.20 -10.19 -4.28
CA ASP A 277 27.90 -9.12 -3.56
C ASP A 277 28.04 -7.85 -4.43
N LYS A 278 28.29 -8.02 -5.74
CA LYS A 278 28.29 -6.91 -6.70
C LYS A 278 26.93 -6.22 -6.77
N LEU A 279 25.85 -6.98 -6.95
CA LEU A 279 24.49 -6.44 -6.98
C LEU A 279 24.08 -5.78 -5.66
N LEU A 280 24.56 -6.28 -4.52
CA LEU A 280 24.28 -5.69 -3.22
C LEU A 280 24.95 -4.32 -3.08
N ASN A 281 26.21 -4.20 -3.50
CA ASN A 281 27.02 -2.98 -3.36
C ASN A 281 26.76 -1.94 -4.46
N GLU A 282 26.51 -2.37 -5.70
CA GLU A 282 26.21 -1.49 -6.82
C GLU A 282 24.78 -0.99 -6.73
N SER A 283 24.57 0.33 -6.69
CA SER A 283 23.24 0.91 -6.66
C SER A 283 23.14 2.06 -7.65
N LEU A 284 21.91 2.32 -8.12
CA LEU A 284 21.64 3.57 -8.81
C LEU A 284 22.06 4.74 -7.91
N PRO A 285 22.56 5.85 -8.46
CA PRO A 285 23.10 6.96 -7.67
C PRO A 285 22.09 7.55 -6.67
N ILE A 286 20.79 7.34 -6.89
CA ILE A 286 19.71 7.72 -5.98
C ILE A 286 18.77 6.52 -5.83
N SER A 287 18.91 5.77 -4.73
CA SER A 287 18.01 4.64 -4.38
C SER A 287 17.72 4.64 -2.88
N TRP A 288 16.60 5.27 -2.51
CA TRP A 288 16.16 5.36 -1.11
C TRP A 288 15.64 4.02 -0.60
N ILE A 289 14.94 3.29 -1.47
CA ILE A 289 14.30 2.03 -1.08
C ILE A 289 15.36 0.98 -0.87
N LYS A 290 16.34 0.84 -1.78
CA LYS A 290 17.44 -0.09 -1.57
C LYS A 290 18.20 0.21 -0.29
N TYR A 291 18.54 1.48 -0.02
CA TYR A 291 19.20 1.85 1.23
C TYR A 291 18.41 1.38 2.44
N LYS A 292 17.10 1.65 2.47
CA LYS A 292 16.22 1.27 3.58
C LYS A 292 16.04 -0.24 3.72
N VAL A 293 15.88 -0.96 2.60
CA VAL A 293 15.59 -2.41 2.58
C VAL A 293 16.83 -3.24 2.90
N PHE A 294 18.01 -2.83 2.45
CA PHE A 294 19.24 -3.62 2.56
C PHE A 294 20.16 -3.20 3.72
N LYS A 295 19.94 -2.04 4.35
CA LYS A 295 20.71 -1.65 5.54
C LYS A 295 20.00 -1.93 6.85
N GLU A 296 18.67 -1.99 6.84
CA GLU A 296 17.88 -2.09 8.06
C GLU A 296 16.77 -3.15 7.91
N GLY A 297 16.42 -3.78 9.03
CA GLY A 297 15.28 -4.69 9.13
C GLY A 297 15.50 -6.12 8.64
N ASN A 298 14.41 -6.89 8.59
CA ASN A 298 14.43 -8.33 8.38
C ASN A 298 14.89 -8.75 6.97
N ALA A 299 14.62 -7.94 5.94
CA ALA A 299 15.05 -8.23 4.58
C ALA A 299 16.58 -8.21 4.44
N ALA A 300 17.22 -7.19 5.01
CA ALA A 300 18.68 -7.08 5.10
C ALA A 300 19.29 -8.27 5.87
N ILE A 301 18.70 -8.61 7.03
CA ILE A 301 19.12 -9.78 7.82
C ILE A 301 19.04 -11.06 6.99
N GLY A 302 17.94 -11.28 6.27
CA GLY A 302 17.77 -12.45 5.41
C GLY A 302 18.85 -12.55 4.33
N VAL A 303 19.24 -11.42 3.71
CA VAL A 303 20.32 -11.37 2.72
C VAL A 303 21.68 -11.68 3.36
N ILE A 304 21.97 -11.11 4.53
CA ILE A 304 23.22 -11.35 5.27
C ILE A 304 23.33 -12.83 5.67
N LEU A 305 22.24 -13.43 6.15
CA LEU A 305 22.22 -14.86 6.53
C LEU A 305 22.38 -15.77 5.31
N ALA A 306 21.72 -15.46 4.18
CA ALA A 306 21.90 -16.21 2.94
C ALA A 306 23.36 -16.16 2.47
N ARG A 307 24.01 -14.99 2.55
CA ARG A 307 25.43 -14.84 2.26
C ARG A 307 26.30 -15.66 3.23
N ALA A 308 26.01 -15.62 4.53
CA ALA A 308 26.74 -16.37 5.55
C ALA A 308 26.66 -17.89 5.33
N ASP A 309 25.48 -18.42 4.96
CA ASP A 309 25.31 -19.83 4.62
C ASP A 309 26.22 -20.25 3.44
N VAL A 310 26.28 -19.43 2.38
CA VAL A 310 27.18 -19.67 1.24
C VAL A 310 28.64 -19.69 1.67
N LEU A 311 29.07 -18.70 2.46
CA LEU A 311 30.45 -18.63 2.97
C LEU A 311 30.81 -19.85 3.81
N PHE A 312 29.88 -20.31 4.65
CA PHE A 312 30.04 -21.51 5.46
C PHE A 312 30.26 -22.76 4.60
N HIS A 313 29.44 -22.97 3.57
CA HIS A 313 29.60 -24.11 2.67
C HIS A 313 30.88 -24.03 1.82
N LEU A 314 31.36 -22.81 1.51
CA LEU A 314 32.66 -22.55 0.90
C LEU A 314 33.86 -22.70 1.85
N LYS A 315 33.66 -23.17 3.08
CA LYS A 315 34.70 -23.32 4.13
C LYS A 315 35.31 -22.00 4.61
N ARG A 316 34.67 -20.87 4.33
CA ARG A 316 35.03 -19.53 4.82
C ARG A 316 34.28 -19.24 6.12
N THR A 317 34.41 -20.13 7.09
CA THR A 317 33.57 -20.15 8.29
C THR A 317 33.73 -18.92 9.18
N ASP A 318 34.94 -18.37 9.32
CA ASP A 318 35.17 -17.17 10.15
C ASP A 318 34.48 -15.92 9.56
N GLU A 319 34.45 -15.81 8.21
CA GLU A 319 33.71 -14.76 7.52
C GLU A 319 32.20 -14.94 7.68
N ALA A 320 31.71 -16.18 7.60
CA ALA A 320 30.30 -16.50 7.83
C ALA A 320 29.84 -16.10 9.24
N ILE A 321 30.64 -16.43 10.27
CA ILE A 321 30.37 -16.04 11.66
C ILE A 321 30.33 -14.51 11.78
N THR A 322 31.28 -13.81 11.15
CA THR A 322 31.33 -12.34 11.17
C THR A 322 30.04 -11.75 10.58
N GLU A 323 29.53 -12.29 9.49
CA GLU A 323 28.26 -11.86 8.88
C GLU A 323 27.05 -12.16 9.79
N CYS A 324 26.99 -13.34 10.39
CA CYS A 324 25.93 -13.66 11.35
C CYS A 324 25.95 -12.73 12.57
N ARG A 325 27.13 -12.36 13.09
CA ARG A 325 27.26 -11.38 14.18
C ARG A 325 26.75 -10.00 13.76
N ARG A 326 26.99 -9.56 12.52
CA ARG A 326 26.40 -8.32 11.98
C ARG A 326 24.88 -8.41 11.94
N ALA A 327 24.31 -9.54 11.51
CA ALA A 327 22.87 -9.75 11.52
C ALA A 327 22.29 -9.74 12.96
N LEU A 328 23.00 -10.28 13.93
CA LEU A 328 22.62 -10.26 15.35
C LEU A 328 22.59 -8.84 15.93
N VAL A 329 23.53 -7.97 15.54
CA VAL A 329 23.50 -6.54 15.94
C VAL A 329 22.22 -5.85 15.41
N MET A 330 21.76 -6.22 14.21
CA MET A 330 20.53 -5.67 13.64
C MET A 330 19.27 -6.20 14.31
N ASN A 331 19.27 -7.45 14.77
CA ASN A 331 18.18 -8.03 15.55
C ASN A 331 18.72 -8.91 16.71
N PRO A 332 18.96 -8.30 17.88
CA PRO A 332 19.50 -9.02 19.04
C PRO A 332 18.56 -10.10 19.60
N LYS A 333 17.27 -10.08 19.22
CA LYS A 333 16.26 -11.02 19.71
C LYS A 333 16.05 -12.20 18.77
N ALA A 334 16.85 -12.33 17.71
CA ALA A 334 16.73 -13.43 16.77
C ALA A 334 17.56 -14.65 17.21
N PHE A 335 16.98 -15.49 18.08
CA PHE A 335 17.65 -16.70 18.59
C PHE A 335 18.19 -17.63 17.49
N ARG A 336 17.55 -17.64 16.31
CA ARG A 336 18.02 -18.43 15.15
C ARG A 336 19.42 -18.03 14.70
N ILE A 337 19.78 -16.75 14.78
CA ILE A 337 21.10 -16.28 14.39
C ILE A 337 22.17 -16.89 15.32
N ASN A 338 21.88 -16.95 16.62
CA ASN A 338 22.77 -17.61 17.59
C ASN A 338 22.92 -19.11 17.27
N LEU A 339 21.84 -19.80 16.88
CA LEU A 339 21.93 -21.21 16.46
C LEU A 339 22.75 -21.40 15.16
N GLU A 340 22.68 -20.46 14.22
CA GLU A 340 23.55 -20.48 13.03
C GLU A 340 25.02 -20.32 13.41
N ILE A 341 25.35 -19.37 14.30
CA ILE A 341 26.71 -19.17 14.80
C ILE A 341 27.18 -20.43 15.54
N ALA A 342 26.35 -21.02 16.41
CA ALA A 342 26.65 -22.25 17.12
C ALA A 342 26.96 -23.41 16.16
N ARG A 343 26.19 -23.55 15.08
CA ARG A 343 26.45 -24.56 14.04
C ARG A 343 27.82 -24.35 13.38
N MET A 344 28.13 -23.11 13.03
CA MET A 344 29.40 -22.74 12.40
C MET A 344 30.58 -23.00 13.35
N LEU A 345 30.48 -22.65 14.62
CA LEU A 345 31.49 -22.92 15.65
C LEU A 345 31.68 -24.42 15.90
N ALA A 346 30.60 -25.18 16.01
CA ALA A 346 30.65 -26.62 16.18
C ALA A 346 31.35 -27.31 14.99
N SER A 347 31.19 -26.80 13.77
CA SER A 347 31.92 -27.31 12.60
C SER A 347 33.45 -27.11 12.68
N GLN A 348 33.89 -26.10 13.45
CA GLN A 348 35.30 -25.84 13.74
C GLN A 348 35.79 -26.57 14.99
N ASN A 349 34.98 -27.49 15.55
CA ASN A 349 35.24 -28.19 16.80
C ASN A 349 35.36 -27.26 18.04
N LYS A 350 34.83 -26.03 17.96
CA LYS A 350 34.77 -25.08 19.07
C LYS A 350 33.49 -25.29 19.87
N LEU A 351 33.36 -26.47 20.49
CA LEU A 351 32.10 -26.89 21.12
C LEU A 351 31.74 -26.01 22.33
N ASP A 352 32.71 -25.56 23.11
CA ASP A 352 32.47 -24.67 24.25
C ASP A 352 31.90 -23.31 23.84
N GLU A 353 32.37 -22.75 22.72
CA GLU A 353 31.84 -21.51 22.18
C GLU A 353 30.44 -21.73 21.59
N ALA A 354 30.21 -22.86 20.91
CA ALA A 354 28.89 -23.22 20.40
C ALA A 354 27.86 -23.35 21.53
N ILE A 355 28.22 -23.97 22.66
CA ILE A 355 27.37 -24.08 23.85
C ILE A 355 26.96 -22.70 24.37
N LYS A 356 27.90 -21.73 24.44
CA LYS A 356 27.58 -20.36 24.87
C LYS A 356 26.54 -19.70 23.96
N GLU A 357 26.70 -19.80 22.65
CA GLU A 357 25.74 -19.26 21.69
C GLU A 357 24.35 -19.92 21.80
N ILE A 358 24.32 -21.23 22.03
CA ILE A 358 23.04 -21.95 22.24
C ILE A 358 22.38 -21.48 23.54
N GLN A 359 23.16 -21.24 24.59
CA GLN A 359 22.62 -20.68 25.84
C GLN A 359 22.02 -19.29 25.60
N GLU A 360 22.70 -18.42 24.86
CA GLU A 360 22.12 -17.12 24.46
C GLU A 360 20.83 -17.29 23.65
N ALA A 361 20.76 -18.31 22.77
CA ALA A 361 19.54 -18.62 22.02
C ALA A 361 18.37 -19.03 22.94
N ILE A 362 18.64 -19.83 23.98
CA ILE A 362 17.66 -20.23 25.01
C ILE A 362 17.20 -19.00 25.80
N ASP A 363 18.13 -18.16 26.26
CA ASP A 363 17.83 -16.99 27.09
C ASP A 363 17.00 -15.93 26.35
N VAL A 364 17.28 -15.75 25.05
CA VAL A 364 16.52 -14.86 24.18
C VAL A 364 15.13 -15.41 23.91
N LYS A 365 15.03 -16.71 23.64
CA LYS A 365 13.79 -17.39 23.31
C LYS A 365 13.12 -17.89 24.58
N LYS A 366 12.49 -16.99 25.34
CA LYS A 366 11.92 -17.30 26.66
C LYS A 366 10.76 -18.31 26.68
N THR A 367 10.24 -18.72 25.52
CA THR A 367 9.11 -19.63 25.38
C THR A 367 9.36 -20.61 24.23
N ASP A 368 9.00 -21.87 24.41
CA ASP A 368 9.10 -22.94 23.42
C ASP A 368 10.56 -23.17 22.99
N THR A 369 11.44 -23.47 23.94
CA THR A 369 12.89 -23.61 23.74
C THR A 369 13.35 -24.94 23.14
N PHE A 370 12.44 -25.71 22.53
CA PHE A 370 12.72 -27.08 22.07
C PHE A 370 13.90 -27.18 21.11
N LEU A 371 13.92 -26.34 20.07
CA LEU A 371 14.99 -26.36 19.06
C LEU A 371 16.36 -25.97 19.64
N PRO A 372 16.54 -24.84 20.35
CA PRO A 372 17.80 -24.53 21.04
C PRO A 372 18.26 -25.62 22.02
N ARG A 373 17.35 -26.18 22.82
CA ARG A 373 17.69 -27.29 23.75
C ARG A 373 18.12 -28.54 23.00
N SER A 374 17.50 -28.86 21.86
CA SER A 374 17.91 -29.97 20.99
C SER A 374 19.32 -29.76 20.42
N TYR A 375 19.66 -28.53 20.05
CA TYR A 375 21.03 -28.15 19.66
C TYR A 375 22.01 -28.35 20.81
N MET A 376 21.65 -27.91 22.02
CA MET A 376 22.49 -28.05 23.21
C MET A 376 22.80 -29.52 23.48
N LEU A 377 21.77 -30.37 23.46
CA LEU A 377 21.92 -31.80 23.65
C LEU A 377 22.85 -32.40 22.61
N ALA A 378 22.64 -32.08 21.32
CA ALA A 378 23.48 -32.57 20.23
C ALA A 378 24.97 -32.23 20.43
N VAL A 379 25.28 -30.99 20.83
CA VAL A 379 26.67 -30.53 21.06
C VAL A 379 27.26 -31.13 22.34
N GLU A 380 26.50 -31.18 23.44
CA GLU A 380 26.94 -31.80 24.70
C GLU A 380 27.20 -33.30 24.56
N THR A 381 26.40 -34.00 23.74
CA THR A 381 26.65 -35.43 23.48
C THR A 381 27.97 -35.63 22.73
N GLU A 382 28.27 -34.74 21.76
CA GLU A 382 29.54 -34.75 21.02
C GLU A 382 30.75 -34.44 21.93
N LYS A 383 30.56 -33.56 22.92
CA LYS A 383 31.61 -33.11 23.85
C LYS A 383 31.87 -34.08 25.02
N SER A 384 30.81 -34.49 25.72
CA SER A 384 30.87 -35.09 27.06
C SER A 384 30.43 -36.56 27.12
N GLY A 385 29.83 -37.10 26.04
CA GLY A 385 29.33 -38.47 25.97
C GLY A 385 27.97 -38.70 26.67
N ASN A 386 27.42 -39.91 26.54
CA ASN A 386 26.00 -40.20 26.79
C ASN A 386 25.47 -39.94 28.20
N ALA A 387 26.22 -40.29 29.25
CA ALA A 387 25.69 -40.29 30.61
C ALA A 387 25.33 -38.88 31.12
N ALA A 388 26.18 -37.89 30.83
CA ALA A 388 25.91 -36.49 31.19
C ALA A 388 24.77 -35.89 30.37
N THR A 389 24.71 -36.23 29.07
CA THR A 389 23.63 -35.81 28.17
C THR A 389 22.28 -36.38 28.59
N GLN A 390 22.23 -37.62 29.09
CA GLN A 390 20.97 -38.24 29.50
C GLN A 390 20.31 -37.49 30.67
N ASN A 391 21.10 -37.13 31.69
CA ASN A 391 20.59 -36.30 32.80
C ASN A 391 20.13 -34.91 32.32
N LEU A 392 20.87 -34.31 31.39
CA LEU A 392 20.50 -33.02 30.79
C LEU A 392 19.20 -33.13 29.98
N PHE A 393 19.03 -34.21 29.22
CA PHE A 393 17.83 -34.50 28.45
C PHE A 393 16.60 -34.62 29.35
N GLU A 394 16.70 -35.42 30.42
CA GLU A 394 15.61 -35.60 31.39
C GLU A 394 15.21 -34.26 32.04
N THR A 395 16.20 -33.45 32.42
CA THR A 395 15.96 -32.10 32.98
C THR A 395 15.27 -31.20 31.95
N TYR A 396 15.78 -31.15 30.72
CA TYR A 396 15.21 -30.33 29.65
C TYR A 396 13.80 -30.73 29.26
N LEU A 397 13.51 -32.03 29.24
CA LEU A 397 12.17 -32.53 28.92
C LEU A 397 11.18 -32.12 30.00
N LYS A 398 11.55 -32.24 31.27
CA LYS A 398 10.70 -31.80 32.39
C LYS A 398 10.43 -30.29 32.34
N ASP A 399 11.49 -29.48 32.22
CA ASP A 399 11.34 -28.03 32.14
C ASP A 399 10.51 -27.62 30.92
N PHE A 400 10.65 -28.33 29.80
CA PHE A 400 9.91 -28.06 28.57
C PHE A 400 8.43 -28.43 28.70
N ASP A 401 8.14 -29.56 29.35
CA ASP A 401 6.78 -30.01 29.63
C ASP A 401 6.03 -29.01 30.52
N GLU A 402 6.67 -28.56 31.60
CA GLU A 402 6.16 -27.49 32.46
C GLU A 402 5.98 -26.16 31.70
N GLU A 403 6.88 -25.82 30.78
CA GLU A 403 6.83 -24.56 30.04
C GLU A 403 5.69 -24.53 28.99
N VAL A 404 5.57 -25.61 28.20
CA VAL A 404 4.69 -25.68 27.01
C VAL A 404 3.35 -26.35 27.34
N PHE A 405 3.36 -27.54 27.94
CA PHE A 405 2.16 -28.35 28.12
C PHE A 405 1.45 -28.07 29.46
N ARG A 406 2.19 -27.86 30.57
CA ARG A 406 1.67 -27.67 31.96
C ARG A 406 0.69 -28.78 32.38
N ASP A 407 0.03 -28.59 33.52
CA ASP A 407 -0.98 -29.51 34.05
C ASP A 407 -2.21 -29.65 33.12
N GLU A 408 -2.66 -30.90 32.94
CA GLU A 408 -3.97 -31.24 32.38
C GLU A 408 -5.06 -31.10 33.48
N PRO A 409 -6.30 -30.63 33.17
CA PRO A 409 -6.90 -30.47 31.85
C PRO A 409 -7.15 -29.02 31.40
N VAL A 410 -7.07 -28.80 30.09
CA VAL A 410 -7.43 -27.53 29.42
C VAL A 410 -8.91 -27.55 29.05
N TRP A 411 -9.68 -26.57 29.52
CA TRP A 411 -11.07 -26.33 29.08
C TRP A 411 -11.11 -25.29 27.96
N PRO A 412 -11.87 -25.50 26.87
CA PRO A 412 -12.75 -26.65 26.58
C PRO A 412 -11.96 -27.93 26.20
N PRO A 413 -12.54 -29.12 26.40
CA PRO A 413 -11.91 -30.39 26.06
C PRO A 413 -11.51 -30.40 24.57
N GLY A 414 -10.24 -30.71 24.31
CA GLY A 414 -9.64 -30.71 22.96
C GLY A 414 -8.70 -29.53 22.67
N GLY A 415 -8.43 -28.65 23.64
CA GLY A 415 -7.38 -27.64 23.53
C GLY A 415 -5.98 -28.22 23.71
N GLU A 416 -5.49 -29.04 22.78
CA GLU A 416 -4.10 -29.50 22.78
C GLU A 416 -3.15 -28.29 22.65
N ARG A 417 -2.14 -28.23 23.52
CA ARG A 417 -1.04 -27.28 23.37
C ARG A 417 -0.02 -27.90 22.44
N MET A 418 0.57 -27.08 21.57
CA MET A 418 1.52 -27.55 20.56
C MET A 418 2.81 -26.76 20.60
N ILE A 419 3.87 -27.43 20.16
CA ILE A 419 5.17 -26.82 19.90
C ILE A 419 5.01 -25.86 18.70
N HIS A 420 5.36 -24.60 18.88
CA HIS A 420 5.29 -23.55 17.85
C HIS A 420 6.59 -23.43 17.04
N ASP A 421 7.58 -24.27 17.35
CA ASP A 421 8.89 -24.26 16.73
C ASP A 421 8.90 -24.74 15.28
N VAL A 422 9.48 -23.93 14.39
CA VAL A 422 9.69 -24.29 12.98
C VAL A 422 11.06 -24.92 12.81
N TRP A 423 11.13 -26.08 12.17
CA TRP A 423 12.38 -26.78 11.89
C TRP A 423 12.73 -26.72 10.41
N PHE A 424 14.00 -26.46 10.09
CA PHE A 424 14.53 -26.57 8.74
C PHE A 424 15.34 -27.86 8.58
N ARG A 425 15.54 -28.29 7.33
CA ARG A 425 16.34 -29.49 7.01
C ARG A 425 17.70 -29.48 7.72
N ARG A 426 18.38 -28.34 7.74
CA ARG A 426 19.69 -28.16 8.38
C ARG A 426 19.66 -28.36 9.90
N ASP A 427 18.55 -28.04 10.56
CA ASP A 427 18.37 -28.27 11.99
C ASP A 427 18.32 -29.77 12.29
N LEU A 428 17.54 -30.50 11.47
CA LEU A 428 17.45 -31.95 11.55
C LEU A 428 18.82 -32.59 11.31
N THR A 429 19.50 -32.23 10.22
CA THR A 429 20.83 -32.75 9.91
C THR A 429 21.82 -32.48 11.04
N PHE A 430 21.85 -31.26 11.59
CA PHE A 430 22.78 -30.89 12.66
C PHE A 430 22.56 -31.70 13.94
N VAL A 431 21.31 -31.78 14.39
CA VAL A 431 20.93 -32.43 15.65
C VAL A 431 21.04 -33.95 15.53
N TYR A 432 20.37 -34.54 14.53
CA TYR A 432 20.27 -35.99 14.44
C TYR A 432 21.58 -36.66 14.06
N GLU A 433 22.42 -36.07 13.20
CA GLU A 433 23.72 -36.69 12.90
C GLU A 433 24.60 -36.84 14.13
N ARG A 434 24.56 -35.88 15.06
CA ARG A 434 25.31 -35.92 16.31
C ARG A 434 24.77 -36.96 17.27
N LEU A 435 23.46 -36.99 17.45
CA LEU A 435 22.80 -37.97 18.32
C LEU A 435 22.96 -39.41 17.77
N LEU A 436 22.80 -39.61 16.45
CA LEU A 436 22.89 -40.93 15.80
C LEU A 436 24.32 -41.47 15.70
N ARG A 437 25.35 -40.62 15.52
CA ARG A 437 26.77 -41.07 15.51
C ARG A 437 27.13 -41.84 16.76
N ILE A 438 26.42 -41.59 17.85
CA ILE A 438 26.70 -42.16 19.15
C ILE A 438 25.94 -43.47 19.36
N LEU A 439 24.72 -43.62 18.82
CA LEU A 439 24.00 -44.91 18.77
C LEU A 439 24.72 -45.98 17.93
N LYS A 440 25.60 -45.57 17.00
CA LYS A 440 26.47 -46.51 16.25
C LYS A 440 27.77 -46.85 16.99
N ARG A 441 28.10 -46.14 18.08
CA ARG A 441 29.30 -46.36 18.90
C ARG A 441 29.03 -47.09 20.22
N SER A 442 27.78 -47.08 20.70
CA SER A 442 27.26 -47.94 21.77
C SER A 442 26.92 -49.33 21.25
#